data_AF-A0A378MIP3-F1
#
_entry.id   AF-A0A378MIP3-F1
#
_cell.length_a   1.000
_cell.length_b   1.000
_cell.length_c   1.000
_cell.angle_alpha   90.00
_cell.angle_beta   90.00
_cell.angle_gamma   90.00
#
_symmetry.space_group_name_H-M   'P 1'
#
loop_
_entity.id
_entity.type
_entity.pdbx_description
1 polymer ?
#
loop_
_entity_poly.entity_id
_entity_poly.type
_entity_poly.pdbx_seq_one_letter_code
_entity_poly.pdbx_strand_id
1 'polypeptide(L)'
;MKINDSIYVLPIEESERNNMVLNITVLVEGDSYMLVDTGFLNDFDAIQSALKEEGLADKKLAGVILTHQDVDHIGSLPQLVNKNDSISVFAFGEDAKVINGKEPLIKLPEENKPALYAAYPEDVVKEFQAFYDGSQENVTHYLDNQKVISFGSDYQVLPTPGHTPGHISLYHADSQTLITGDAMVSENGELFGPRKPVTPNYPEAIDSLRSFLDLPLTTIICYHGGLVTGEDLNERVAEIIAEYQAASN
;
A
#
# COMPACT_ATOMS: atom_id res chain seq x y z
N MET A 1 -14.57 -1.14 -6.60
CA MET A 1 -15.61 -1.03 -5.55
C MET A 1 -15.59 0.37 -4.97
N LYS A 2 -16.68 1.13 -5.11
CA LYS A 2 -16.84 2.44 -4.44
C LYS A 2 -17.15 2.28 -2.96
N ILE A 3 -16.35 2.89 -2.08
CA ILE A 3 -16.61 2.96 -0.63
C ILE A 3 -17.42 4.21 -0.31
N ASN A 4 -16.99 5.36 -0.85
CA ASN A 4 -17.70 6.63 -0.83
C ASN A 4 -17.28 7.48 -2.05
N ASP A 5 -17.68 8.75 -2.12
CA ASP A 5 -17.36 9.62 -3.26
C ASP A 5 -15.85 9.91 -3.41
N SER A 6 -15.08 9.79 -2.33
CA SER A 6 -13.65 10.08 -2.28
C SER A 6 -12.76 8.82 -2.28
N ILE A 7 -13.30 7.63 -1.97
CA ILE A 7 -12.51 6.40 -1.79
C ILE A 7 -13.12 5.24 -2.59
N TYR A 8 -12.27 4.60 -3.40
CA TYR A 8 -12.56 3.37 -4.13
C TYR A 8 -11.49 2.31 -3.81
N VAL A 9 -11.83 1.04 -3.96
CA VAL A 9 -10.89 -0.09 -3.88
C VAL A 9 -10.94 -0.87 -5.19
N LEU A 10 -9.78 -1.09 -5.80
CA LEU A 10 -9.60 -1.85 -7.04
C LEU A 10 -9.01 -3.22 -6.68
N PRO A 11 -9.80 -4.31 -6.75
CA PRO A 11 -9.24 -5.65 -6.67
C PRO A 11 -8.49 -5.95 -7.97
N ILE A 12 -7.17 -6.13 -7.87
CA ILE A 12 -6.29 -6.49 -8.97
C ILE A 12 -5.84 -7.94 -8.75
N GLU A 13 -6.22 -8.83 -9.66
CA GLU A 13 -5.72 -10.21 -9.66
C GLU A 13 -4.37 -10.25 -10.38
N GLU A 14 -3.32 -10.61 -9.66
CA GLU A 14 -1.99 -10.76 -10.26
C GLU A 14 -1.95 -11.99 -11.16
N SER A 15 -1.72 -11.78 -12.46
CA SER A 15 -1.78 -12.83 -13.47
C SER A 15 -0.54 -13.73 -13.54
N GLU A 16 0.61 -13.28 -13.02
CA GLU A 16 1.91 -13.88 -13.37
C GLU A 16 2.44 -14.91 -12.37
N ARG A 17 2.11 -14.83 -11.07
CA ARG A 17 2.66 -15.73 -10.05
C ARG A 17 1.59 -16.60 -9.40
N ASN A 18 0.67 -15.98 -8.67
CA ASN A 18 -0.13 -16.72 -7.68
C ASN A 18 -1.65 -16.44 -7.72
N ASN A 19 -2.15 -15.65 -8.67
CA ASN A 19 -3.55 -15.19 -8.70
C ASN A 19 -3.97 -14.55 -7.36
N MET A 20 -3.02 -13.88 -6.71
CA MET A 20 -3.30 -13.14 -5.48
C MET A 20 -4.09 -11.89 -5.85
N VAL A 21 -5.11 -11.57 -5.05
CA VAL A 21 -5.86 -10.33 -5.21
C VAL A 21 -5.27 -9.25 -4.33
N LEU A 22 -4.82 -8.17 -4.95
CA LEU A 22 -4.32 -6.96 -4.33
C LEU A 22 -5.43 -5.89 -4.33
N ASN A 23 -5.61 -5.18 -3.23
CA ASN A 23 -6.68 -4.19 -3.07
C ASN A 23 -6.08 -2.78 -3.10
N ILE A 24 -5.85 -2.27 -4.30
CA ILE A 24 -5.31 -0.92 -4.50
C ILE A 24 -6.40 0.10 -4.16
N THR A 25 -6.10 1.02 -3.24
CA THR A 25 -7.05 2.08 -2.90
C THR A 25 -6.88 3.26 -3.84
N VAL A 26 -7.99 3.88 -4.24
CA VAL A 26 -8.01 5.09 -5.08
C VAL A 26 -8.67 6.20 -4.30
N LEU A 27 -7.96 7.32 -4.16
CA LEU A 27 -8.47 8.56 -3.59
C LEU A 27 -8.90 9.45 -4.74
N VAL A 28 -10.10 10.04 -4.70
CA VAL A 28 -10.68 10.81 -5.80
C VAL A 28 -10.98 12.23 -5.35
N GLU A 29 -10.55 13.22 -6.14
CA GLU A 29 -10.88 14.64 -5.98
C GLU A 29 -11.18 15.25 -7.34
N GLY A 30 -12.41 15.71 -7.56
CA GLY A 30 -12.81 16.33 -8.82
C GLY A 30 -12.49 15.44 -10.02
N ASP A 31 -11.69 15.96 -10.96
CA ASP A 31 -11.24 15.25 -12.17
C ASP A 31 -9.86 14.59 -12.01
N SER A 32 -9.42 14.36 -10.78
CA SER A 32 -8.13 13.73 -10.49
C SER A 32 -8.27 12.59 -9.49
N TYR A 33 -7.27 11.72 -9.45
CA TYR A 33 -7.16 10.66 -8.46
C TYR A 33 -5.72 10.42 -8.00
N MET A 34 -5.56 9.85 -6.82
CA MET A 34 -4.31 9.26 -6.35
C MET A 34 -4.48 7.77 -6.10
N LEU A 35 -3.44 6.98 -6.35
CA LEU A 35 -3.39 5.57 -5.94
C LEU A 35 -2.70 5.44 -4.59
N VAL A 36 -3.16 4.51 -3.76
CA VAL A 36 -2.41 4.00 -2.62
C VAL A 36 -1.89 2.64 -3.02
N ASP A 37 -0.57 2.55 -3.21
CA ASP A 37 0.16 1.42 -3.78
C ASP A 37 -0.15 1.13 -5.27
N THR A 38 0.63 0.21 -5.87
CA THR A 38 0.71 0.06 -7.34
C THR A 38 0.73 -1.38 -7.84
N GLY A 39 0.58 -2.39 -6.99
CA GLY A 39 0.61 -3.78 -7.47
C GLY A 39 2.03 -4.24 -7.85
N PHE A 40 2.11 -5.43 -8.45
CA PHE A 40 3.35 -6.02 -8.96
C PHE A 40 3.82 -5.34 -10.26
N LEU A 41 4.96 -5.81 -10.80
CA LEU A 41 5.70 -5.19 -11.91
C LEU A 41 4.88 -4.97 -13.20
N ASN A 42 3.84 -5.77 -13.44
CA ASN A 42 3.10 -5.77 -14.70
C ASN A 42 1.59 -5.49 -14.52
N ASP A 43 1.20 -4.91 -13.38
CA ASP A 43 -0.20 -4.68 -13.05
C ASP A 43 -0.75 -3.36 -13.63
N PHE A 44 0.07 -2.56 -14.34
CA PHE A 44 -0.37 -1.28 -14.91
C PHE A 44 -1.65 -1.41 -15.75
N ASP A 45 -1.70 -2.35 -16.71
CA ASP A 45 -2.87 -2.51 -17.58
C ASP A 45 -4.10 -3.04 -16.82
N ALA A 46 -3.88 -3.85 -15.78
CA ALA A 46 -4.94 -4.32 -14.88
C ALA A 46 -5.51 -3.17 -14.05
N ILE A 47 -4.65 -2.28 -13.54
CA ILE A 47 -5.03 -1.05 -12.83
C ILE A 47 -5.82 -0.13 -13.76
N GLN A 48 -5.36 0.11 -14.98
CA GLN A 48 -6.08 0.93 -15.96
C GLN A 48 -7.46 0.34 -16.30
N SER A 49 -7.55 -0.98 -16.42
CA SER A 49 -8.81 -1.68 -16.67
C SER A 49 -9.77 -1.55 -15.49
N ALA A 50 -9.30 -1.75 -14.26
CA ALA A 50 -10.11 -1.58 -13.05
C ALA A 50 -10.58 -0.13 -12.85
N LEU A 51 -9.72 0.86 -13.11
CA LEU A 51 -10.10 2.28 -13.11
C LEU A 51 -11.22 2.56 -14.12
N LYS A 52 -11.14 1.96 -15.32
CA LYS A 52 -12.18 2.11 -16.35
C LYS A 52 -13.51 1.50 -15.91
N GLU A 53 -13.49 0.33 -15.29
CA GLU A 53 -14.69 -0.33 -14.78
C GLU A 53 -15.41 0.50 -13.71
N GLU A 54 -14.65 1.20 -12.87
CA GLU A 54 -15.19 2.13 -11.85
C GLU A 54 -15.54 3.52 -12.41
N GLY A 55 -15.39 3.76 -13.72
CA GLY A 55 -15.68 5.05 -14.36
C GLY A 55 -14.67 6.15 -14.02
N LEU A 56 -13.45 5.78 -13.69
CA LEU A 56 -12.36 6.69 -13.31
C LEU A 56 -11.31 6.89 -14.43
N ALA A 57 -11.44 6.20 -15.56
CA ALA A 57 -10.45 6.24 -16.65
C ALA A 57 -10.18 7.63 -17.26
N ASP A 58 -11.17 8.53 -17.23
CA ASP A 58 -11.01 9.89 -17.76
C ASP A 58 -10.40 10.87 -16.75
N LYS A 59 -10.21 10.44 -15.48
CA LYS A 59 -9.59 11.28 -14.45
C LYS A 59 -8.08 11.27 -14.59
N LYS A 60 -7.44 12.36 -14.18
CA LYS A 60 -5.98 12.49 -14.20
C LYS A 60 -5.35 11.83 -12.97
N LEU A 61 -4.34 10.98 -13.16
CA LEU A 61 -3.48 10.54 -12.07
C LEU A 61 -2.67 11.73 -11.54
N ALA A 62 -2.92 12.12 -10.28
CA ALA A 62 -2.20 13.20 -9.60
C ALA A 62 -0.97 12.69 -8.84
N GLY A 63 -1.03 11.45 -8.35
CA GLY A 63 0.07 10.88 -7.59
C GLY A 63 -0.18 9.47 -7.08
N VAL A 64 0.85 8.91 -6.46
CA VAL A 64 0.86 7.60 -5.80
C VAL A 64 1.38 7.80 -4.38
N ILE A 65 0.66 7.26 -3.41
CA ILE A 65 1.08 7.16 -2.02
C ILE A 65 1.51 5.72 -1.77
N LEU A 66 2.77 5.51 -1.44
CA LEU A 66 3.32 4.18 -1.19
C LEU A 66 3.27 3.92 0.31
N THR A 67 2.56 2.86 0.70
CA THR A 67 2.49 2.45 2.11
C THR A 67 3.84 1.93 2.58
N HIS A 68 4.56 1.22 1.71
CA HIS A 68 5.90 0.73 1.96
C HIS A 68 6.60 0.26 0.66
N GLN A 69 7.81 -0.26 0.81
CA GLN A 69 8.72 -0.62 -0.30
C GLN A 69 8.52 -2.02 -0.92
N ASP A 70 7.56 -2.84 -0.47
CA ASP A 70 7.47 -4.21 -1.00
C ASP A 70 7.09 -4.21 -2.48
N VAL A 71 7.52 -5.26 -3.19
CA VAL A 71 7.45 -5.34 -4.65
C VAL A 71 6.01 -5.28 -5.18
N ASP A 72 5.07 -5.87 -4.46
CA ASP A 72 3.63 -5.77 -4.75
C ASP A 72 3.04 -4.39 -4.44
N HIS A 73 3.75 -3.50 -3.75
CA HIS A 73 3.26 -2.16 -3.48
C HIS A 73 3.86 -1.14 -4.45
N ILE A 74 5.10 -1.37 -4.90
CA ILE A 74 5.87 -0.44 -5.75
C ILE A 74 6.06 -0.94 -7.19
N GLY A 75 5.53 -2.11 -7.53
CA GLY A 75 5.86 -2.86 -8.74
C GLY A 75 5.53 -2.13 -10.03
N SER A 76 4.30 -1.63 -10.18
CA SER A 76 3.91 -0.87 -11.38
C SER A 76 4.20 0.63 -11.31
N LEU A 77 4.82 1.11 -10.22
CA LEU A 77 5.25 2.50 -10.11
C LEU A 77 6.09 3.00 -11.30
N PRO A 78 7.09 2.24 -11.83
CA PRO A 78 7.85 2.65 -13.01
C PRO A 78 6.95 2.96 -14.21
N GLN A 79 6.03 2.05 -14.53
CA GLN A 79 5.10 2.21 -15.64
C GLN A 79 4.17 3.39 -15.43
N LEU A 80 3.66 3.59 -14.20
CA LEU A 80 2.81 4.72 -13.84
C LEU A 80 3.54 6.05 -13.99
N VAL A 81 4.78 6.15 -13.52
CA VAL A 81 5.61 7.36 -13.64
C VAL A 81 5.97 7.63 -15.10
N ASN A 82 6.37 6.61 -15.86
CA ASN A 82 6.83 6.77 -17.24
C ASN A 82 5.70 7.09 -18.24
N LYS A 83 4.47 6.61 -17.96
CA LYS A 83 3.30 6.81 -18.84
C LYS A 83 2.46 8.03 -18.51
N ASN A 84 2.77 8.77 -17.44
CA ASN A 84 2.01 9.94 -17.01
C ASN A 84 2.90 11.18 -16.85
N ASP A 85 2.39 12.33 -17.28
CA ASP A 85 3.09 13.59 -17.13
C ASP A 85 3.07 14.07 -15.68
N SER A 86 4.22 13.99 -15.00
CA SER A 86 4.49 14.61 -13.69
C SER A 86 3.49 14.23 -12.60
N ILE A 87 3.60 13.01 -12.09
CA ILE A 87 2.84 12.54 -10.92
C ILE A 87 3.66 12.70 -9.64
N SER A 88 2.98 12.96 -8.51
CA SER A 88 3.64 12.98 -7.21
C SER A 88 3.81 11.57 -6.66
N VAL A 89 4.95 11.27 -6.04
CA VAL A 89 5.22 9.99 -5.39
C VAL A 89 5.51 10.28 -3.92
N PHE A 90 4.66 9.78 -3.04
CA PHE A 90 4.76 9.97 -1.60
C PHE A 90 5.30 8.69 -0.95
N ALA A 91 6.28 8.84 -0.07
CA ALA A 91 6.81 7.75 0.75
C ALA A 91 7.27 8.28 2.12
N PHE A 92 7.45 7.39 3.08
CA PHE A 92 7.78 7.73 4.45
C PHE A 92 9.09 7.07 4.90
N GLY A 93 9.92 7.81 5.64
CA GLY A 93 11.01 7.24 6.43
C GLY A 93 12.05 6.50 5.58
N GLU A 94 12.54 5.39 6.11
CA GLU A 94 13.63 4.61 5.50
C GLU A 94 13.22 3.97 4.17
N ASP A 95 11.94 3.64 3.99
CA ASP A 95 11.44 3.04 2.74
C ASP A 95 11.59 3.98 1.55
N ALA A 96 11.56 5.30 1.77
CA ALA A 96 11.79 6.27 0.70
C ALA A 96 13.18 6.10 0.04
N LYS A 97 14.20 5.74 0.82
CA LYS A 97 15.55 5.48 0.27
C LYS A 97 15.57 4.25 -0.61
N VAL A 98 14.82 3.22 -0.23
CA VAL A 98 14.72 1.98 -1.01
C VAL A 98 13.92 2.21 -2.29
N ILE A 99 12.82 2.96 -2.21
CA ILE A 99 12.03 3.38 -3.37
C ILE A 99 12.86 4.27 -4.30
N ASN A 100 13.80 5.04 -3.78
CA ASN A 100 14.79 5.78 -4.58
C ASN A 100 15.98 4.94 -5.09
N GLY A 101 15.99 3.61 -4.87
CA GLY A 101 17.08 2.72 -5.26
C GLY A 101 18.41 2.98 -4.53
N LYS A 102 18.41 3.73 -3.43
CA LYS A 102 19.63 4.05 -2.65
C LYS A 102 19.98 2.95 -1.64
N GLU A 103 19.00 2.14 -1.27
CA GLU A 103 19.13 0.98 -0.40
C GLU A 103 18.39 -0.21 -1.04
N PRO A 104 18.79 -1.48 -0.79
CA PRO A 104 18.15 -2.64 -1.38
C PRO A 104 16.79 -2.94 -0.76
N LEU A 105 15.93 -3.64 -1.50
CA LEU A 105 14.66 -4.19 -1.00
C LEU A 105 14.90 -5.10 0.22
N ILE A 106 14.23 -4.80 1.34
CA ILE A 106 14.45 -5.49 2.63
C ILE A 106 14.13 -6.98 2.53
N LYS A 107 13.06 -7.34 1.80
CA LYS A 107 12.52 -8.70 1.75
C LYS A 107 12.84 -9.44 0.45
N LEU A 108 13.58 -8.81 -0.45
CA LEU A 108 14.00 -9.41 -1.72
C LEU A 108 15.53 -9.39 -1.85
N PRO A 109 16.23 -10.36 -1.22
CA PRO A 109 17.68 -10.46 -1.34
C PRO A 109 18.09 -10.82 -2.78
N GLU A 110 19.33 -10.49 -3.16
CA GLU A 110 19.83 -10.62 -4.54
C GLU A 110 19.67 -12.04 -5.10
N GLU A 111 19.84 -13.08 -4.28
CA GLU A 111 19.68 -14.47 -4.68
C GLU A 111 18.25 -14.84 -5.11
N ASN A 112 17.24 -14.11 -4.63
CA ASN A 112 15.84 -14.37 -4.93
C ASN A 112 15.32 -13.56 -6.12
N LYS A 113 16.02 -12.50 -6.52
CA LYS A 113 15.63 -11.66 -7.66
C LYS A 113 15.48 -12.41 -8.98
N PRO A 114 16.39 -13.34 -9.37
CA PRO A 114 16.22 -14.09 -10.62
C PRO A 114 14.92 -14.88 -10.69
N ALA A 115 14.48 -15.46 -9.57
CA ALA A 115 13.23 -16.22 -9.50
C ALA A 115 12.00 -15.31 -9.67
N LEU A 116 12.02 -14.12 -9.05
CA LEU A 116 10.98 -13.11 -9.25
C LEU A 116 10.94 -12.68 -10.72
N TYR A 117 12.08 -12.27 -11.28
CA TYR A 117 12.16 -11.72 -12.63
C TYR A 117 11.81 -12.72 -13.73
N ALA A 118 12.04 -14.02 -13.50
CA ALA A 118 11.66 -15.06 -14.44
C ALA A 118 10.14 -15.18 -14.64
N ALA A 119 9.33 -14.61 -13.74
CA ALA A 119 7.87 -14.60 -13.85
C ALA A 119 7.33 -13.44 -14.71
N TYR A 120 8.15 -12.46 -15.09
CA TYR A 120 7.67 -11.26 -15.80
C TYR A 120 8.33 -11.11 -17.18
N PRO A 121 7.69 -10.38 -18.11
CA PRO A 121 8.30 -10.00 -19.39
C PRO A 121 9.65 -9.29 -19.23
N GLU A 122 10.59 -9.56 -20.14
CA GLU A 122 11.97 -9.05 -20.04
C GLU A 122 12.05 -7.51 -20.05
N ASP A 123 11.20 -6.85 -20.84
CA ASP A 123 11.10 -5.39 -20.91
C ASP A 123 10.57 -4.79 -19.61
N VAL A 124 9.56 -5.40 -19.00
CA VAL A 124 9.02 -5.00 -17.69
C VAL A 124 10.09 -5.13 -16.59
N VAL A 125 10.84 -6.23 -16.58
CA VAL A 125 11.95 -6.42 -15.63
C VAL A 125 13.03 -5.38 -15.81
N LYS A 126 13.42 -5.08 -17.06
CA LYS A 126 14.44 -4.06 -17.35
C LYS A 126 14.00 -2.67 -16.91
N GLU A 127 12.74 -2.32 -17.15
CA GLU A 127 12.16 -1.05 -16.71
C GLU A 127 12.18 -0.94 -15.19
N PHE A 128 11.73 -1.97 -14.48
CA PHE A 128 11.79 -2.02 -13.01
C PHE A 128 13.22 -1.87 -12.49
N GLN A 129 14.17 -2.64 -13.04
CA GLN A 129 15.57 -2.57 -12.62
C GLN A 129 16.19 -1.19 -12.86
N ALA A 130 15.91 -0.57 -14.02
CA ALA A 130 16.42 0.76 -14.33
C ALA A 130 15.81 1.83 -13.43
N PHE A 131 14.53 1.71 -13.08
CA PHE A 131 13.84 2.67 -12.23
C PHE A 131 14.38 2.67 -10.79
N TYR A 132 14.78 1.50 -10.27
CA TYR A 132 15.29 1.33 -8.91
C TYR A 132 16.83 1.21 -8.84
N ASP A 133 17.57 1.71 -9.84
CA ASP A 133 19.04 1.64 -9.89
C ASP A 133 19.76 2.72 -9.05
N GLY A 134 18.99 3.63 -8.44
CA GLY A 134 19.53 4.72 -7.64
C GLY A 134 20.03 5.94 -8.43
N SER A 135 19.83 5.99 -9.75
CA SER A 135 20.29 7.08 -10.61
C SER A 135 19.44 8.35 -10.50
N GLN A 136 18.18 8.23 -10.05
CA GLN A 136 17.24 9.34 -9.91
C GLN A 136 16.52 9.31 -8.55
N GLU A 137 15.82 10.41 -8.23
CA GLU A 137 14.92 10.49 -7.08
C GLU A 137 13.51 10.13 -7.56
N ASN A 138 13.01 8.97 -7.15
CA ASN A 138 11.68 8.48 -7.50
C ASN A 138 10.61 9.10 -6.58
N VAL A 139 10.92 9.26 -5.29
CA VAL A 139 10.07 9.91 -4.29
C VAL A 139 10.16 11.43 -4.45
N THR A 140 9.02 12.07 -4.68
CA THR A 140 8.95 13.54 -4.82
C THR A 140 8.44 14.23 -3.55
N HIS A 141 7.76 13.50 -2.67
CA HIS A 141 7.21 14.03 -1.43
C HIS A 141 7.50 13.07 -0.26
N TYR A 142 8.21 13.57 0.75
CA TYR A 142 8.60 12.80 1.93
C TYR A 142 7.64 13.07 3.09
N LEU A 143 7.03 12.02 3.64
CA LEU A 143 5.96 12.11 4.63
C LEU A 143 6.46 12.22 6.08
N ASP A 144 7.77 12.19 6.33
CA ASP A 144 8.41 12.18 7.66
C ASP A 144 7.90 13.28 8.61
N ASN A 145 7.58 14.45 8.07
CA ASN A 145 7.07 15.60 8.83
C ASN A 145 5.63 15.97 8.47
N GLN A 146 4.95 15.10 7.71
CA GLN A 146 3.61 15.35 7.19
C GLN A 146 2.62 14.38 7.83
N LYS A 147 1.81 14.91 8.76
CA LYS A 147 0.78 14.14 9.45
C LYS A 147 -0.49 13.97 8.64
N VAL A 148 -0.67 14.74 7.58
CA VAL A 148 -1.89 14.78 6.77
C VAL A 148 -1.55 14.96 5.30
N ILE A 149 -2.16 14.16 4.45
CA ILE A 149 -2.21 14.38 2.99
C ILE A 149 -3.59 14.93 2.67
N SER A 150 -3.65 16.11 2.04
CA SER A 150 -4.91 16.73 1.63
C SER A 150 -5.12 16.50 0.13
N PHE A 151 -6.20 15.80 -0.21
CA PHE A 151 -6.62 15.51 -1.58
C PHE A 151 -8.15 15.34 -1.61
N GLY A 152 -8.88 16.45 -1.78
CA GLY A 152 -10.34 16.55 -1.64
C GLY A 152 -10.82 16.46 -0.19
N SER A 153 -10.18 15.60 0.59
CA SER A 153 -10.32 15.40 2.03
C SER A 153 -8.95 15.28 2.69
N ASP A 154 -8.93 15.29 4.02
CA ASP A 154 -7.70 15.07 4.80
C ASP A 154 -7.53 13.59 5.18
N TYR A 155 -6.37 13.04 4.84
CA TYR A 155 -5.95 11.68 5.18
C TYR A 155 -4.80 11.75 6.18
N GLN A 156 -5.03 11.31 7.40
CA GLN A 156 -3.99 11.24 8.43
C GLN A 156 -2.98 10.17 8.08
N VAL A 157 -1.69 10.53 8.10
CA VAL A 157 -0.57 9.61 7.90
C VAL A 157 -0.20 9.03 9.26
N LEU A 158 -0.30 7.70 9.38
CA LEU A 158 -0.01 6.95 10.59
C LEU A 158 1.24 6.10 10.35
N PRO A 159 2.41 6.45 10.92
CA PRO A 159 3.57 5.57 10.90
C PRO A 159 3.24 4.26 11.60
N THR A 160 3.42 3.15 10.90
CA THR A 160 3.13 1.80 11.39
C THR A 160 4.31 0.86 11.11
N PRO A 161 5.51 1.19 11.64
CA PRO A 161 6.71 0.43 11.37
C PRO A 161 6.63 -1.02 11.85
N GLY A 162 7.46 -1.86 11.25
CA GLY A 162 7.72 -3.23 11.67
C GLY A 162 7.58 -4.24 10.53
N HIS A 163 6.55 -4.08 9.69
CA HIS A 163 6.46 -4.77 8.40
C HIS A 163 7.54 -4.31 7.44
N THR A 164 7.77 -3.00 7.39
CA THR A 164 9.03 -2.37 7.00
C THR A 164 9.28 -1.20 7.95
N PRO A 165 10.51 -0.66 8.05
CA PRO A 165 10.79 0.48 8.92
C PRO A 165 10.06 1.77 8.48
N GLY A 166 9.82 1.94 7.18
CA GLY A 166 9.09 3.09 6.63
C GLY A 166 7.60 2.89 6.41
N HIS A 167 7.00 1.79 6.90
CA HIS A 167 5.61 1.47 6.64
C HIS A 167 4.64 2.52 7.22
N ILE A 168 3.61 2.88 6.46
CA ILE A 168 2.52 3.76 6.89
C ILE A 168 1.14 3.15 6.63
N SER A 169 0.18 3.59 7.43
CA SER A 169 -1.25 3.45 7.17
C SER A 169 -1.88 4.84 7.01
N LEU A 170 -3.05 4.92 6.37
CA LEU A 170 -3.77 6.18 6.16
C LEU A 170 -5.15 6.12 6.82
N TYR A 171 -5.55 7.19 7.49
CA TYR A 171 -6.87 7.28 8.11
C TYR A 171 -7.68 8.47 7.59
N HIS A 172 -8.87 8.19 7.07
CA HIS A 172 -9.82 9.19 6.62
C HIS A 172 -10.92 9.36 7.67
N ALA A 173 -10.86 10.45 8.43
CA ALA A 173 -11.73 10.69 9.58
C ALA A 173 -13.22 10.84 9.18
N ASP A 174 -13.50 11.52 8.06
CA ASP A 174 -14.87 11.82 7.63
C ASP A 174 -15.68 10.55 7.34
N SER A 175 -15.03 9.50 6.83
CA SER A 175 -15.66 8.20 6.59
C SER A 175 -15.22 7.10 7.56
N GLN A 176 -14.51 7.45 8.64
CA GLN A 176 -14.01 6.50 9.64
C GLN A 176 -13.33 5.26 9.01
N THR A 177 -12.54 5.52 7.96
CA THR A 177 -11.94 4.50 7.10
C THR A 177 -10.43 4.46 7.29
N LEU A 178 -9.90 3.28 7.63
CA LEU A 178 -8.48 3.02 7.77
C LEU A 178 -7.98 2.18 6.59
N ILE A 179 -6.96 2.68 5.88
CA ILE A 179 -6.24 1.97 4.83
C ILE A 179 -4.95 1.45 5.44
N THR A 180 -4.84 0.15 5.65
CA THR A 180 -3.81 -0.40 6.55
C THR A 180 -2.48 -0.68 5.86
N GLY A 181 -2.44 -0.76 4.53
CA GLY A 181 -1.34 -1.45 3.85
C GLY A 181 -1.23 -2.87 4.42
N ASP A 182 -0.03 -3.24 4.82
CA ASP A 182 0.31 -4.55 5.37
C ASP A 182 0.46 -4.58 6.90
N ALA A 183 0.09 -3.49 7.58
CA ALA A 183 -0.06 -3.50 9.03
C ALA A 183 -1.12 -4.52 9.49
N MET A 184 -2.14 -4.76 8.66
CA MET A 184 -3.21 -5.75 8.91
C MET A 184 -3.61 -6.42 7.60
N VAL A 185 -4.13 -7.63 7.70
CA VAL A 185 -4.69 -8.37 6.57
C VAL A 185 -6.10 -8.83 6.88
N SER A 186 -6.87 -9.12 5.84
CA SER A 186 -8.18 -9.76 5.97
C SER A 186 -8.15 -11.17 5.37
N GLU A 187 -8.88 -12.10 5.98
CA GLU A 187 -9.18 -13.40 5.40
C GLU A 187 -10.66 -13.72 5.60
N ASN A 188 -11.39 -14.00 4.52
CA ASN A 188 -12.83 -14.30 4.57
C ASN A 188 -13.68 -13.27 5.32
N GLY A 189 -13.27 -11.99 5.30
CA GLY A 189 -13.96 -10.90 5.99
C GLY A 189 -13.58 -10.73 7.45
N GLU A 190 -12.64 -11.51 7.98
CA GLU A 190 -12.09 -11.37 9.33
C GLU A 190 -10.72 -10.69 9.32
N LEU A 191 -10.47 -9.83 10.30
CA LEU A 191 -9.20 -9.11 10.42
C LEU A 191 -8.16 -9.89 11.22
N PHE A 192 -6.93 -9.83 10.75
CA PHE A 192 -5.73 -10.36 11.39
C PHE A 192 -4.63 -9.31 11.40
N GLY A 193 -3.67 -9.48 12.32
CA GLY A 193 -2.44 -8.69 12.31
C GLY A 193 -1.56 -8.96 11.08
N PRO A 194 -0.37 -8.37 11.03
CA PRO A 194 0.53 -8.51 9.88
C PRO A 194 0.97 -9.98 9.71
N ARG A 195 1.37 -10.36 8.49
CA ARG A 195 1.84 -11.73 8.23
C ARG A 195 3.25 -11.94 8.77
N LYS A 196 3.37 -12.68 9.87
CA LYS A 196 4.64 -12.96 10.55
C LYS A 196 5.78 -13.42 9.62
N PRO A 197 5.59 -14.33 8.64
CA PRO A 197 6.69 -14.78 7.77
C PRO A 197 7.33 -13.69 6.92
N VAL A 198 6.62 -12.60 6.66
CA VAL A 198 7.07 -11.48 5.82
C VAL A 198 7.18 -10.17 6.60
N THR A 199 7.24 -10.23 7.93
CA THR A 199 7.31 -9.06 8.82
C THR A 199 8.62 -9.13 9.63
N PRO A 200 9.70 -8.45 9.19
CA PRO A 200 11.03 -8.53 9.79
C PRO A 200 11.05 -8.17 11.28
N ASN A 201 10.31 -7.13 11.69
CA ASN A 201 10.14 -6.77 13.08
C ASN A 201 8.67 -6.94 13.51
N TYR A 202 8.27 -8.20 13.66
CA TYR A 202 6.90 -8.57 14.03
C TYR A 202 6.42 -7.96 15.37
N PRO A 203 7.22 -7.92 16.45
CA PRO A 203 6.81 -7.24 17.69
C PRO A 203 6.47 -5.76 17.47
N GLU A 204 7.31 -5.02 16.73
CA GLU A 204 7.07 -3.61 16.42
C GLU A 204 5.83 -3.44 15.54
N ALA A 205 5.62 -4.33 14.57
CA ALA A 205 4.45 -4.28 13.70
C ALA A 205 3.13 -4.46 14.48
N ILE A 206 3.12 -5.35 15.47
CA ILE A 206 1.96 -5.51 16.38
C ILE A 206 1.81 -4.28 17.29
N ASP A 207 2.90 -3.77 17.84
CA ASP A 207 2.87 -2.59 18.71
C ASP A 207 2.36 -1.34 17.97
N SER A 208 2.66 -1.21 16.67
CA SER A 208 2.18 -0.14 15.78
C SER A 208 0.65 -0.10 15.65
N LEU A 209 -0.04 -1.24 15.80
CA LEU A 209 -1.52 -1.30 15.76
C LEU A 209 -2.19 -0.51 16.88
N ARG A 210 -1.47 -0.21 17.97
CA ARG A 210 -2.00 0.64 19.05
C ARG A 210 -2.40 2.03 18.57
N SER A 211 -1.75 2.54 17.51
CA SER A 211 -2.10 3.83 16.91
C SER A 211 -3.53 3.87 16.34
N PHE A 212 -4.13 2.72 16.09
CA PHE A 212 -5.50 2.61 15.56
C PHE A 212 -6.57 2.64 16.64
N LEU A 213 -6.22 2.34 17.91
CA LEU A 213 -7.18 2.16 18.99
C LEU A 213 -7.94 3.45 19.35
N ASP A 214 -7.32 4.60 19.12
CA ASP A 214 -7.90 5.92 19.42
C ASP A 214 -8.74 6.50 18.25
N LEU A 215 -8.87 5.77 17.14
CA LEU A 215 -9.59 6.21 15.94
C LEU A 215 -10.97 5.56 15.89
N PRO A 216 -12.07 6.28 15.63
CA PRO A 216 -13.33 5.61 15.34
C PRO A 216 -13.24 4.90 13.98
N LEU A 217 -13.50 3.58 13.96
CA LEU A 217 -13.39 2.73 12.77
C LEU A 217 -14.74 2.10 12.43
N THR A 218 -15.22 2.35 11.22
CA THR A 218 -16.35 1.61 10.62
C THR A 218 -15.93 0.76 9.43
N THR A 219 -14.76 1.08 8.86
CA THR A 219 -14.23 0.47 7.65
C THR A 219 -12.72 0.31 7.76
N ILE A 220 -12.21 -0.89 7.49
CA ILE A 220 -10.78 -1.18 7.31
C ILE A 220 -10.58 -1.74 5.90
N ILE A 221 -9.64 -1.16 5.16
CA ILE A 221 -9.21 -1.62 3.84
C ILE A 221 -7.82 -2.23 4.02
N CYS A 222 -7.74 -3.56 3.90
CA CYS A 222 -6.47 -4.28 3.87
C CYS A 222 -6.01 -4.48 2.44
N TYR A 223 -4.70 -4.30 2.19
CA TYR A 223 -4.13 -4.54 0.87
C TYR A 223 -4.33 -5.99 0.43
N HIS A 224 -4.07 -6.92 1.34
CA HIS A 224 -4.42 -8.32 1.20
C HIS A 224 -5.72 -8.65 1.93
N GLY A 225 -6.68 -9.23 1.20
CA GLY A 225 -7.98 -9.67 1.72
C GLY A 225 -9.12 -8.67 1.58
N GLY A 226 -8.82 -7.39 1.37
CA GLY A 226 -9.78 -6.37 1.00
C GLY A 226 -10.51 -5.74 2.18
N LEU A 227 -11.81 -5.48 1.98
CA LEU A 227 -12.62 -4.63 2.84
C LEU A 227 -13.23 -5.40 4.02
N VAL A 228 -13.16 -4.82 5.22
CA VAL A 228 -13.92 -5.24 6.40
C VAL A 228 -14.68 -4.04 6.98
N THR A 229 -15.97 -4.21 7.25
CA THR A 229 -16.85 -3.18 7.81
C THR A 229 -17.54 -3.69 9.06
N GLY A 230 -17.66 -2.89 10.10
CA GLY A 230 -18.30 -3.29 11.36
C GLY A 230 -18.28 -2.17 12.40
N GLU A 231 -19.07 -2.31 13.45
CA GLU A 231 -19.06 -1.38 14.61
C GLU A 231 -18.03 -1.80 15.68
N ASP A 232 -17.52 -3.02 15.58
CA ASP A 232 -16.62 -3.70 16.53
C ASP A 232 -15.15 -3.71 16.06
N LEU A 233 -14.81 -2.98 14.99
CA LEU A 233 -13.46 -3.01 14.41
C LEU A 233 -12.38 -2.56 15.40
N ASN A 234 -12.65 -1.56 16.24
CA ASN A 234 -11.73 -1.14 17.30
C ASN A 234 -11.48 -2.26 18.33
N GLU A 235 -12.53 -3.00 18.70
CA GLU A 235 -12.43 -4.14 19.62
C GLU A 235 -11.59 -5.24 18.97
N ARG A 236 -11.84 -5.54 17.69
CA ARG A 236 -11.06 -6.54 16.95
C ARG A 236 -9.58 -6.19 16.86
N VAL A 237 -9.23 -4.92 16.63
CA VAL A 237 -7.81 -4.48 16.67
C VAL A 237 -7.21 -4.71 18.06
N ALA A 238 -7.94 -4.39 19.13
CA ALA A 238 -7.48 -4.60 20.50
C ALA A 238 -7.26 -6.10 20.82
N GLU A 239 -8.16 -6.97 20.33
CA GLU A 239 -8.04 -8.42 20.45
C GLU A 239 -6.77 -8.96 19.78
N ILE A 240 -6.48 -8.54 18.54
CA ILE A 240 -5.27 -8.96 17.80
C ILE A 240 -4.00 -8.63 18.60
N ILE A 241 -3.95 -7.43 19.21
CA ILE A 241 -2.81 -7.02 20.05
C ILE A 241 -2.72 -7.90 21.30
N ALA A 242 -3.86 -8.20 21.94
CA ALA A 242 -3.92 -9.03 23.15
C ALA A 242 -3.55 -10.51 22.87
N GLU A 243 -3.98 -11.07 21.74
CA GLU A 243 -3.63 -12.42 21.28
C GLU A 243 -2.11 -12.59 21.16
N TYR A 244 -1.42 -11.61 20.57
CA TYR A 244 0.05 -11.61 20.50
C TYR A 244 0.71 -11.57 21.87
N GLN A 245 0.22 -10.71 22.77
CA GLN A 245 0.75 -10.60 24.14
C GLN A 245 0.58 -11.91 24.92
N ALA A 246 -0.58 -12.57 24.77
CA ALA A 246 -0.85 -13.86 25.40
C ALA A 246 0.08 -14.96 24.85
N ALA A 247 0.36 -14.96 23.55
CA ALA A 247 1.25 -15.94 22.91
C ALA A 247 2.75 -15.72 23.18
N SER A 248 3.12 -14.53 23.68
CA SER A 248 4.51 -14.14 23.94
C SER A 248 4.94 -14.27 25.41
N ASN A 249 4.00 -14.63 26.31
CA ASN A 249 4.24 -14.94 27.72
C ASN A 249 4.43 -16.45 27.95
#